data_AF-A0AAD5WHZ7-F1
#
_entry.id   AF-A0AAD5WHZ7-F1
#
_cell.length_a   1.000
_cell.length_b   1.000
_cell.length_c   1.000
_cell.angle_alpha   90.00
_cell.angle_beta   90.00
_cell.angle_gamma   90.00
#
_symmetry.space_group_name_H-M   'P 1'
#
loop_
_entity.id
_entity.type
_entity.pdbx_description
1 polymer ?
#
loop_
_entity_poly.entity_id
_entity_poly.type
_entity_poly.pdbx_seq_one_letter_code
_entity_poly.pdbx_strand_id
1 'polypeptide(L)'
;MHLPATIGDYTDFYSSIHHATNVGIMFRGKENALMPNWKWLPVGYHGRASSVVPSGTPIRRPRGQVKPEGASEPSYGPSKLLDFELEMAFFVGGPPTELGQPIPIEKPRSTFWRRIDE
;
A
#
# COMPACT_ATOMS: atom_id res chain seq x y z
N MET A 1 -20.59 -12.26 2.02
CA MET A 1 -19.58 -11.49 2.77
C MET A 1 -19.54 -10.08 2.19
N HIS A 2 -19.49 -9.04 3.04
CA HIS A 2 -19.41 -7.63 2.65
C HIS A 2 -18.09 -7.02 3.15
N LEU A 3 -17.78 -5.78 2.76
CA LEU A 3 -16.70 -5.05 3.43
C LEU A 3 -17.07 -4.82 4.90
N PRO A 4 -16.12 -5.01 5.84
CA PRO A 4 -16.40 -4.90 7.27
C PRO A 4 -16.53 -3.46 7.77
N ALA A 5 -16.14 -2.46 6.97
CA ALA A 5 -16.24 -1.05 7.33
C ALA A 5 -16.36 -0.17 6.08
N THR A 6 -16.87 1.05 6.26
CA THR A 6 -16.70 2.12 5.26
C THR A 6 -15.30 2.68 5.40
N ILE A 7 -14.48 2.53 4.35
CA ILE A 7 -13.09 2.98 4.35
C ILE A 7 -13.07 4.44 3.88
N GLY A 8 -12.75 5.37 4.79
CA GLY A 8 -12.53 6.77 4.45
C GLY A 8 -11.21 6.93 3.67
N ASP A 9 -10.11 6.61 4.35
CA ASP A 9 -8.76 6.63 3.78
C ASP A 9 -8.11 5.24 3.84
N TYR A 10 -7.30 4.94 2.84
CA TYR A 10 -6.46 3.75 2.76
C TYR A 10 -5.01 4.19 2.57
N THR A 11 -4.12 3.69 3.41
CA THR A 11 -2.68 3.95 3.34
C THR A 11 -1.96 2.62 3.26
N ASP A 12 -1.03 2.52 2.31
CA ASP A 12 -0.18 1.36 2.12
C ASP A 12 1.28 1.70 2.51
N PHE A 13 1.91 0.80 3.24
CA PHE A 13 3.26 0.97 3.80
C PHE A 13 4.25 0.00 3.15
N TYR A 14 5.46 0.49 2.93
CA TYR A 14 6.53 -0.25 2.29
C TYR A 14 7.52 -0.86 3.31
N SER A 15 6.99 -1.55 4.33
CA SER A 15 7.74 -1.89 5.55
C SER A 15 8.46 -3.25 5.57
N SER A 16 8.37 -4.05 4.51
CA SER A 16 9.11 -5.32 4.41
C SER A 16 10.52 -5.09 3.84
N ILE A 17 11.56 -5.28 4.66
CA ILE A 17 12.95 -5.04 4.23
C ILE A 17 13.38 -5.94 3.07
N HIS A 18 12.92 -7.19 3.05
CA HIS A 18 13.25 -8.14 1.98
C HIS A 18 12.55 -7.76 0.69
N HIS A 19 11.27 -7.39 0.76
CA HIS A 19 10.55 -6.87 -0.40
C HIS A 19 11.24 -5.61 -0.95
N ALA A 20 11.55 -4.64 -0.08
CA ALA A 20 12.23 -3.40 -0.45
C ALA A 20 13.61 -3.63 -1.08
N THR A 21 14.38 -4.56 -0.52
CA THR A 21 15.70 -4.94 -1.03
C THR A 21 15.59 -5.62 -2.39
N ASN A 22 14.66 -6.56 -2.57
CA ASN A 22 14.50 -7.29 -3.83
C ASN A 22 14.10 -6.35 -4.98
N VAL A 23 13.12 -5.47 -4.76
CA VAL A 23 12.76 -4.42 -5.72
C VAL A 23 13.96 -3.52 -5.99
N GLY A 24 14.65 -3.09 -4.94
CA GLY A 24 15.87 -2.30 -5.05
C GLY A 24 16.95 -2.91 -5.93
N ILE A 25 17.20 -4.21 -5.78
CA ILE A 25 18.19 -4.95 -6.58
C ILE A 25 17.81 -4.92 -8.06
N MET A 26 16.53 -5.13 -8.40
CA MET A 26 16.06 -5.12 -9.78
C MET A 26 16.26 -3.76 -10.45
N PHE A 27 16.09 -2.66 -9.70
CA PHE A 27 16.19 -1.30 -10.25
C PHE A 27 17.57 -0.66 -10.16
N ARG A 28 18.35 -0.96 -9.11
CA ARG A 28 19.57 -0.22 -8.73
C ARG A 28 20.77 -1.12 -8.44
N GLY A 29 20.60 -2.44 -8.54
CA GLY A 29 21.63 -3.42 -8.19
C GLY A 29 21.77 -3.64 -6.68
N LYS A 30 22.62 -4.63 -6.33
CA LYS A 30 22.77 -5.12 -4.95
C LYS A 30 23.32 -4.08 -3.97
N GLU A 31 24.24 -3.24 -4.44
CA GLU A 31 24.93 -2.27 -3.59
C GLU A 31 24.03 -1.10 -3.17
N ASN A 32 23.06 -0.74 -4.01
CA ASN A 32 22.19 0.44 -3.84
C ASN A 32 20.71 0.05 -3.68
N ALA A 33 20.46 -1.13 -3.10
CA ALA A 33 19.13 -1.71 -3.04
C ALA A 33 18.14 -0.84 -2.24
N LEU A 34 18.50 -0.37 -1.05
CA LEU A 34 17.61 0.47 -0.24
C LEU A 34 17.88 1.95 -0.50
N MET A 35 16.80 2.74 -0.65
CA MET A 35 16.90 4.19 -0.66
C MET A 35 17.33 4.71 0.72
N PRO A 36 18.04 5.86 0.81
CA PRO A 36 18.59 6.34 2.08
C PRO A 36 17.56 6.54 3.19
N ASN A 37 16.33 6.94 2.85
CA ASN A 37 15.25 7.22 3.80
C ASN A 37 14.60 5.97 4.41
N TRP A 38 14.70 4.81 3.76
CA TRP A 38 13.88 3.64 4.09
C TRP A 38 14.09 3.14 5.53
N LYS A 39 15.30 3.27 6.08
CA LYS A 39 15.63 2.86 7.45
C LYS A 39 15.26 3.90 8.51
N TRP A 40 14.86 5.11 8.12
CA TRP A 40 14.63 6.23 9.02
C TRP A 40 13.15 6.56 9.21
N LEU A 41 12.31 6.18 8.26
CA LEU A 41 10.87 6.35 8.35
C LEU A 41 10.14 5.19 7.65
N PRO A 42 8.95 4.80 8.12
CA PRO A 42 8.12 3.82 7.44
C PRO A 42 7.53 4.47 6.18
N VAL A 43 8.23 4.32 5.05
CA VAL A 43 7.79 4.87 3.76
C VAL A 43 6.40 4.31 3.45
N GLY A 44 5.48 5.18 3.03
CA GLY A 44 4.12 4.80 2.67
C GLY A 44 3.47 5.84 1.77
N TYR A 45 2.30 5.51 1.25
CA TYR A 45 1.57 6.37 0.31
C TYR A 45 0.05 6.19 0.47
N HIS A 46 -0.71 7.18 0.02
CA HIS A 46 -2.17 7.08 0.00
C HIS A 46 -2.62 6.14 -1.12
N GLY A 47 -3.30 5.07 -0.75
CA GLY A 47 -3.96 4.17 -1.68
C GLY A 47 -5.33 4.66 -2.10
N ARG A 48 -6.08 3.83 -2.83
CA ARG A 48 -7.42 4.17 -3.32
C ARG A 48 -8.53 3.41 -2.57
N ALA A 49 -9.16 4.09 -1.61
CA ALA A 49 -10.24 3.52 -0.79
C ALA A 49 -11.42 2.97 -1.61
N SER A 50 -11.82 3.66 -2.69
CA SER A 50 -12.99 3.28 -3.52
C SER A 50 -12.85 1.94 -4.24
N SER A 51 -11.65 1.35 -4.29
CA SER A 51 -11.38 0.09 -4.98
C SER A 51 -10.97 -1.05 -4.04
N VAL A 52 -11.08 -0.87 -2.73
CA VAL A 52 -10.97 -1.98 -1.78
C VAL A 52 -12.25 -2.80 -1.86
N VAL A 53 -12.13 -4.11 -2.08
CA VAL A 53 -13.27 -5.00 -2.32
C VAL A 53 -13.21 -6.23 -1.40
N PRO A 54 -14.35 -6.84 -1.04
CA PRO A 54 -14.34 -8.04 -0.22
C PRO A 54 -13.78 -9.24 -1.01
N SER A 55 -13.28 -10.22 -0.28
CA SER A 55 -12.76 -11.47 -0.86
C SER A 55 -13.76 -12.14 -1.80
N GLY A 56 -13.26 -12.71 -2.89
CA GLY A 56 -14.06 -13.34 -3.95
C GLY A 56 -14.55 -12.38 -5.05
N THR A 57 -14.38 -11.07 -4.89
CA THR A 57 -14.73 -10.10 -5.94
C THR A 57 -13.81 -10.27 -7.16
N PRO A 58 -14.34 -10.52 -8.38
CA PRO A 58 -13.50 -10.64 -9.57
C PRO A 58 -12.79 -9.33 -9.92
N ILE A 59 -11.48 -9.41 -10.18
CA ILE A 59 -10.67 -8.26 -10.61
C ILE A 59 -10.44 -8.33 -12.13
N ARG A 60 -10.94 -7.33 -12.85
CA ARG A 60 -10.72 -7.21 -14.29
C ARG A 60 -9.31 -6.69 -14.58
N ARG A 61 -8.58 -7.37 -15.47
CA ARG A 61 -7.26 -6.90 -15.96
C ARG A 61 -7.34 -5.44 -16.41
N PRO A 62 -6.52 -4.54 -15.85
CA PRO A 62 -6.59 -3.12 -16.18
C PRO A 62 -6.06 -2.88 -17.60
N ARG A 63 -6.55 -1.80 -18.20
CA ARG A 63 -6.02 -1.23 -19.43
C ARG A 63 -5.45 0.14 -19.11
N GLY A 64 -4.32 0.47 -19.71
CA GLY A 64 -3.62 1.72 -19.43
C GLY A 64 -2.54 1.99 -20.46
N GLN A 65 -1.83 3.10 -20.24
CA GLN A 65 -0.65 3.45 -21.01
C GLN A 65 0.56 2.68 -20.48
N VAL A 66 1.33 2.08 -21.38
CA VAL A 66 2.61 1.43 -21.08
C VAL A 66 3.64 1.94 -22.07
N LYS A 67 4.83 2.26 -21.58
CA LYS A 67 6.00 2.58 -22.41
C LYS A 67 7.02 1.45 -22.29
N PRO A 68 7.04 0.48 -23.23
CA PRO A 68 8.06 -0.56 -23.24
C PRO A 68 9.47 0.02 -23.36
N GLU A 69 10.47 -0.76 -22.92
CA GLU A 69 11.87 -0.39 -23.11
C GLU A 69 12.17 -0.16 -24.61
N GLY A 70 12.89 0.92 -24.90
CA GLY A 70 13.23 1.32 -26.28
C GLY A 70 12.09 1.98 -27.07
N ALA A 71 10.84 2.01 -26.58
CA ALA A 71 9.76 2.70 -27.27
C ALA A 71 9.91 4.23 -27.19
N SER A 72 9.67 4.93 -28.31
CA SER A 72 9.66 6.40 -28.36
C SER A 72 8.45 6.98 -27.62
N GLU A 73 7.29 6.37 -27.78
CA GLU A 73 5.99 6.82 -27.24
C GLU A 73 5.26 5.69 -26.49
N PRO A 74 4.38 6.02 -25.51
CA PRO A 74 3.56 5.02 -24.83
C PRO A 74 2.45 4.49 -25.75
N SER A 75 2.01 3.25 -25.48
CA SER A 75 0.86 2.63 -26.15
C SER A 75 -0.24 2.32 -25.14
N TYR A 76 -1.51 2.37 -25.57
CA TYR A 76 -2.66 2.01 -24.74
C TYR A 76 -3.07 0.55 -24.98
N GLY A 77 -3.19 -0.24 -23.91
CA GLY A 77 -3.56 -1.65 -24.02
C GLY A 77 -3.79 -2.33 -22.66
N PRO A 78 -4.13 -3.62 -22.65
CA PRO A 78 -4.20 -4.40 -21.41
C PRO A 78 -2.81 -4.53 -20.75
N SER A 79 -2.76 -4.52 -19.41
CA SER A 79 -1.51 -4.77 -18.69
C SER A 79 -0.93 -6.16 -19.04
N LYS A 80 0.37 -6.20 -19.33
CA LYS A 80 1.13 -7.43 -19.64
C LYS A 80 1.79 -8.06 -18.40
N LEU A 81 1.99 -7.27 -17.36
CA LEU A 81 2.64 -7.66 -16.11
C LEU A 81 1.66 -7.39 -14.96
N LEU A 82 0.61 -8.21 -14.88
CA LEU A 82 -0.32 -8.16 -13.74
C LEU A 82 0.27 -9.02 -12.63
N ASP A 83 0.36 -8.46 -11.43
CA ASP A 83 0.97 -9.10 -10.27
C ASP A 83 0.04 -9.05 -9.06
N PHE A 84 0.46 -9.66 -7.96
CA PHE A 84 -0.17 -9.55 -6.65
C PHE A 84 0.86 -9.16 -5.58
N GLU A 85 0.38 -8.51 -4.52
CA GLU A 85 1.17 -8.19 -3.33
C GLU A 85 0.49 -8.83 -2.13
N LEU A 86 1.24 -9.63 -1.36
CA LEU A 86 0.74 -10.26 -0.14
C LEU A 86 0.99 -9.34 1.04
N GLU A 87 -0.08 -8.94 1.71
CA GLU A 87 -0.04 -7.94 2.76
C GLU A 87 -0.93 -8.30 3.95
N MET A 88 -0.76 -7.53 5.03
CA MET A 88 -1.70 -7.46 6.14
C MET A 88 -2.07 -6.02 6.40
N ALA A 89 -3.35 -5.77 6.64
CA ALA A 89 -3.87 -4.46 6.98
C ALA A 89 -4.49 -4.46 8.37
N PHE A 90 -4.70 -3.26 8.91
CA PHE A 90 -5.44 -3.05 10.14
C PHE A 90 -6.41 -1.88 9.99
N PHE A 91 -7.52 -1.95 10.71
CA PHE A 91 -8.45 -0.83 10.83
C PHE A 91 -8.02 0.09 11.96
N VAL A 92 -8.01 1.39 11.68
CA VAL A 92 -7.90 2.40 12.72
C VAL A 92 -9.24 2.51 13.44
N GLY A 93 -9.23 2.21 14.72
CA GLY A 93 -10.36 2.38 15.64
C GLY A 93 -10.14 3.50 16.65
N GLY A 94 -11.10 3.69 17.56
CA GLY A 94 -11.05 4.70 18.62
C GLY A 94 -11.59 6.08 18.19
N PRO A 95 -11.54 7.09 19.08
CA PRO A 95 -11.94 8.44 18.76
C PRO A 95 -11.09 9.04 17.62
N PRO A 96 -11.67 9.88 16.75
CA PRO A 96 -10.91 10.56 15.71
C PRO A 96 -9.85 11.47 16.33
N THR A 97 -8.68 11.53 15.70
CA THR A 97 -7.67 12.53 16.04
C THR A 97 -8.00 13.86 15.38
N GLU A 98 -7.83 14.95 16.11
CA GLU A 98 -7.97 16.29 15.53
C GLU A 98 -6.84 16.58 14.55
N LEU A 99 -7.17 17.28 13.46
CA LEU A 99 -6.18 17.72 12.48
C LEU A 99 -5.12 18.59 13.18
N GLY A 100 -3.84 18.26 12.97
CA GLY A 100 -2.71 18.96 13.60
C GLY A 100 -2.31 18.41 14.97
N GLN A 101 -3.03 17.44 15.53
CA GLN A 101 -2.67 16.78 16.79
C GLN A 101 -2.01 15.42 16.54
N PRO A 102 -0.68 15.27 16.72
CA PRO A 102 0.01 14.02 16.48
C PRO A 102 -0.36 12.96 17.53
N ILE A 103 -0.13 11.70 17.17
CA ILE A 103 -0.26 10.54 18.05
C ILE A 103 1.12 10.21 18.64
N PRO A 104 1.33 10.31 19.96
CA PRO A 104 2.54 9.79 20.60
C PRO A 104 2.62 8.27 20.49
N ILE A 105 3.82 7.73 20.29
CA ILE A 105 4.06 6.29 20.14
C ILE A 105 3.73 5.50 21.41
N GLU A 106 3.78 6.16 22.57
CA GLU A 106 3.49 5.58 23.87
C GLU A 106 1.99 5.41 24.13
N LYS A 107 1.11 6.00 23.29
CA LYS A 107 -0.34 5.85 23.49
C LYS A 107 -0.75 4.36 23.41
N PRO A 108 -1.68 3.92 24.27
CA PRO A 108 -2.11 2.52 24.29
C PRO A 108 -2.66 2.08 22.94
N ARG A 109 -2.29 0.88 22.51
CA ARG A 109 -2.79 0.25 21.28
C ARG A 109 -4.32 0.18 21.24
N SER A 110 -5.02 0.00 22.36
CA SER A 110 -6.49 0.03 22.41
C SER A 110 -7.12 1.35 21.92
N THR A 111 -6.33 2.43 21.80
CA THR A 111 -6.79 3.73 21.29
C THR A 111 -6.92 3.76 19.77
N PHE A 112 -6.25 2.84 19.04
CA PHE A 112 -6.16 2.87 17.56
C PHE A 112 -6.69 1.61 16.88
N TRP A 113 -7.09 0.60 17.64
CA TRP A 113 -7.37 -0.73 17.11
C TRP A 113 -8.75 -1.14 17.56
N ARG A 114 -9.63 -1.46 16.60
CA ARG A 114 -10.89 -2.14 16.87
C ARG A 114 -10.83 -3.52 16.24
N ARG A 115 -11.20 -4.56 16.99
CA ARG A 115 -11.45 -5.87 16.42
C ARG A 115 -12.70 -5.76 15.53
N ILE A 116 -12.69 -6.36 14.35
CA ILE A 116 -13.84 -6.31 13.43
C ILE A 116 -15.08 -7.00 14.03
N ASP A 117 -14.87 -7.83 15.06
CA ASP A 117 -15.91 -8.62 15.73
C ASP A 117 -16.49 -7.95 17.00
N GLU A 118 -16.17 -6.68 17.28
CA GLU A 118 -16.69 -5.84 18.39
C GLU A 118 -17.28 -4.53 17.88
#